data_AF-A0A7Y3E593-F1
#
_entry.id   AF-A0A7Y3E593-F1
#
_cell.length_a   1.000
_cell.length_b   1.000
_cell.length_c   1.000
_cell.angle_alpha   90.00
_cell.angle_beta   90.00
_cell.angle_gamma   90.00
#
_symmetry.space_group_name_H-M   'P 1'
#
loop_
_entity.id
_entity.type
_entity.pdbx_description
1 polymer ?
#
loop_
_entity_poly.entity_id
_entity_poly.type
_entity_poly.pdbx_seq_one_letter_code
_entity_poly.pdbx_strand_id
1 'polypeptide(L)'
;MKPRGLPYALLILALLLASRPGSAYETDQFTGRLNTIADSTGSLDEWTNQAIAKAITYSNGERDDWTVVTAIYHDIGGHHWVDKIERRAMKAAEVERLQPNRRDSIYRGHPLWATRVAALFGTGPTIKVNGQLIGSDKLGHFLSQGRKFYRRYLKYSDESKAAEHSAYTERALFGQMTTGVYSNADLVANYEGYRFYRSLFEDDIVPGKPAILAWTDDRWVIQRPFTWADHVNEYWDEALNINHFDSLLYPHMKERLEAFCPDYLEAPARYEIENEDSLKARYRHLQLRDTSELRLNNLCVPDNLTRPVSGTAVHPN
;
A
#
# COMPACT_ATOMS: atom_id res chain seq x y z
N MET A 1 -47.47 -33.88 4.93
CA MET A 1 -47.17 -33.28 3.61
C MET A 1 -46.50 -31.93 3.80
N LYS A 2 -45.25 -31.83 3.31
CA LYS A 2 -44.39 -30.66 3.06
C LYS A 2 -44.34 -29.51 4.09
N PRO A 3 -43.21 -29.30 4.80
CA PRO A 3 -42.91 -27.99 5.34
C PRO A 3 -42.68 -27.02 4.18
N ARG A 4 -43.39 -25.89 4.21
CA ARG A 4 -43.28 -24.78 3.25
C ARG A 4 -41.85 -24.27 3.29
N GLY A 5 -41.16 -24.33 2.15
CA GLY A 5 -39.81 -23.82 1.99
C GLY A 5 -39.77 -22.34 2.36
N LEU A 6 -39.00 -22.03 3.40
CA LEU A 6 -38.51 -20.68 3.63
C LEU A 6 -37.80 -20.23 2.33
N PRO A 7 -38.14 -19.09 1.74
CA PRO A 7 -37.69 -18.79 0.39
C PRO A 7 -36.18 -18.59 0.42
N TYR A 8 -35.46 -19.43 -0.33
CA TYR A 8 -34.01 -19.31 -0.57
C TYR A 8 -33.59 -17.88 -0.96
N ALA A 9 -34.51 -17.09 -1.54
CA ALA A 9 -34.33 -15.67 -1.83
C ALA A 9 -34.05 -14.79 -0.60
N LEU A 10 -34.66 -15.05 0.56
CA LEU A 10 -34.38 -14.29 1.80
C LEU A 10 -33.03 -14.67 2.41
N LEU A 11 -32.59 -15.92 2.24
CA LEU A 11 -31.28 -16.38 2.71
C LEU A 11 -30.15 -15.82 1.82
N ILE A 12 -30.37 -15.76 0.49
CA ILE A 12 -29.43 -15.15 -0.47
C ILE A 12 -29.34 -13.64 -0.26
N LEU A 13 -30.46 -12.96 0.00
CA LEU A 13 -30.46 -11.52 0.32
C LEU A 13 -29.76 -11.22 1.66
N ALA A 14 -29.93 -12.08 2.67
CA ALA A 14 -29.21 -11.97 3.94
C ALA A 14 -27.70 -12.25 3.79
N LEU A 15 -27.30 -13.16 2.90
CA LEU A 15 -25.90 -13.43 2.57
C LEU A 15 -25.24 -12.30 1.75
N LEU A 16 -26.00 -11.62 0.88
CA LEU A 16 -25.56 -10.43 0.14
C LEU A 16 -25.50 -9.17 1.02
N LEU A 17 -26.29 -9.11 2.10
CA LEU A 17 -26.26 -8.01 3.09
C LEU A 17 -25.27 -8.27 4.24
N ALA A 18 -24.80 -9.51 4.41
CA ALA A 18 -23.80 -9.89 5.40
C ALA A 18 -22.34 -9.73 4.90
N SER A 19 -22.12 -9.36 3.64
CA SER A 19 -20.85 -8.78 3.24
C SER A 19 -20.77 -7.37 3.82
N ARG A 20 -20.26 -7.27 5.06
CA ARG A 20 -19.72 -6.00 5.54
C ARG A 20 -18.81 -5.46 4.43
N PRO A 21 -18.99 -4.22 3.95
CA PRO A 21 -18.05 -3.65 3.00
C PRO A 21 -16.67 -3.71 3.65
N GLY A 22 -15.83 -4.60 3.14
CA GLY A 22 -14.44 -4.72 3.58
C GLY A 22 -13.77 -3.41 3.17
N SER A 23 -13.29 -2.64 4.14
CA SER A 23 -12.58 -1.40 3.84
C SER A 23 -11.22 -1.74 3.26
N ALA A 24 -11.11 -1.76 1.92
CA ALA A 24 -9.86 -1.41 1.27
C ALA A 24 -9.78 0.12 1.32
N TYR A 25 -8.83 0.66 2.08
CA TYR A 25 -8.70 2.10 2.24
C TYR A 25 -7.84 2.64 1.09
N GLU A 26 -8.38 3.55 0.29
CA GLU A 26 -7.57 4.38 -0.58
C GLU A 26 -6.82 5.41 0.28
N THR A 27 -5.56 5.71 -0.02
CA THR A 27 -4.78 6.68 0.78
C THR A 27 -4.52 7.99 0.05
N ASP A 28 -4.14 9.00 0.82
CA ASP A 28 -3.98 10.36 0.35
C ASP A 28 -2.75 10.99 1.02
N GLN A 29 -1.66 11.07 0.25
CA GLN A 29 -0.42 11.73 0.64
C GLN A 29 -0.29 13.17 0.10
N PHE A 30 -1.34 13.70 -0.52
CA PHE A 30 -1.40 15.09 -0.99
C PHE A 30 -1.99 16.00 0.07
N THR A 31 -3.14 15.60 0.63
CA THR A 31 -3.89 16.44 1.57
C THR A 31 -3.13 16.61 2.88
N GLY A 32 -2.78 17.86 3.18
CA GLY A 32 -2.07 18.20 4.41
C GLY A 32 -0.59 17.82 4.39
N ARG A 33 0.01 17.55 3.22
CA ARG A 33 1.43 17.18 3.08
C ARG A 33 2.40 18.20 3.68
N LEU A 34 2.00 19.48 3.75
CA LEU A 34 2.79 20.53 4.38
C LEU A 34 2.85 20.41 5.91
N ASN A 35 1.86 19.76 6.52
CA ASN A 35 1.87 19.48 7.95
C ASN A 35 2.97 18.47 8.28
N THR A 36 3.77 18.78 9.29
CA THR A 36 4.82 17.88 9.74
C THR A 36 4.23 16.91 10.75
N ILE A 37 4.47 15.61 10.54
CA ILE A 37 4.18 14.55 11.50
C ILE A 37 5.48 13.83 11.90
N ALA A 38 5.51 13.29 13.12
CA ALA A 38 6.61 12.51 13.64
C ALA A 38 6.86 11.23 12.83
N ASP A 39 8.14 10.86 12.68
CA ASP A 39 8.53 9.63 11.99
C ASP A 39 8.29 8.42 12.90
N SER A 40 7.55 7.44 12.39
CA SER A 40 7.10 6.24 13.11
C SER A 40 8.02 5.04 12.92
N THR A 41 9.18 5.19 12.25
CA THR A 41 10.11 4.07 11.97
C THR A 41 10.52 3.35 13.24
N GLY A 42 10.89 4.08 14.30
CA GLY A 42 11.31 3.46 15.56
C GLY A 42 10.23 2.58 16.20
N SER A 43 8.98 3.05 16.23
CA SER A 43 7.85 2.27 16.76
C SER A 43 7.56 1.06 15.89
N LEU A 44 7.54 1.21 14.56
CA LEU A 44 7.26 0.11 13.66
C LEU A 44 8.39 -0.94 13.64
N ASP A 45 9.65 -0.51 13.78
CA ASP A 45 10.82 -1.39 13.94
C ASP A 45 10.71 -2.21 15.22
N GLU A 46 10.37 -1.56 16.34
CA GLU A 46 10.17 -2.23 17.62
C GLU A 46 9.11 -3.32 17.50
N TRP A 47 7.95 -3.01 16.92
CA TRP A 47 6.84 -3.95 16.81
C TRP A 47 7.19 -5.15 15.92
N THR A 48 7.85 -4.92 14.79
CA THR A 48 8.27 -5.99 13.89
C THR A 48 9.37 -6.86 14.50
N ASN A 49 10.38 -6.27 15.14
CA ASN A 49 11.44 -7.03 15.81
C ASN A 49 10.91 -7.86 16.98
N GLN A 50 9.93 -7.34 17.74
CA GLN A 50 9.24 -8.12 18.78
C GLN A 50 8.52 -9.34 18.19
N ALA A 51 7.83 -9.18 17.05
CA ALA A 51 7.17 -10.29 16.36
C ALA A 51 8.16 -11.34 15.85
N ILE A 52 9.32 -10.91 15.32
CA ILE A 52 10.41 -11.81 14.88
C ILE A 52 10.97 -12.59 16.07
N ALA A 53 11.31 -11.90 17.17
CA ALA A 53 11.83 -12.54 18.38
C ALA A 53 10.84 -13.55 18.98
N LYS A 54 9.55 -13.22 18.93
CA LYS A 54 8.47 -14.13 19.35
C LYS A 54 8.30 -15.32 18.42
N ALA A 55 8.46 -15.15 17.11
CA ALA A 55 8.32 -16.25 16.16
C ALA A 55 9.39 -17.34 16.35
N ILE A 56 10.63 -16.93 16.63
CA ILE A 56 11.74 -17.88 16.78
C ILE A 56 11.74 -18.62 18.12
N THR A 57 11.05 -18.10 19.14
CA THR A 57 10.98 -18.75 20.47
C THR A 57 10.15 -20.03 20.46
N TYR A 58 9.25 -20.19 19.48
CA TYR A 58 8.41 -21.39 19.32
C TYR A 58 8.96 -22.37 18.28
N SER A 59 10.08 -22.04 17.64
CA SER A 59 10.67 -22.81 16.55
C SER A 59 11.76 -23.73 17.10
N ASN A 60 11.36 -24.89 17.63
CA ASN A 60 12.28 -25.94 18.10
C ASN A 60 12.34 -27.10 17.10
N GLY A 61 13.51 -27.71 16.92
CA GLY A 61 13.68 -28.92 16.10
C GLY A 61 14.38 -28.64 14.78
N GLU A 62 13.91 -29.24 13.68
CA GLU A 62 14.51 -29.04 12.35
C GLU A 62 14.24 -27.62 11.83
N ARG A 63 15.12 -27.15 10.93
CA ARG A 63 14.98 -25.86 10.28
C ARG A 63 13.69 -25.82 9.44
N ASP A 64 12.75 -24.95 9.83
CA ASP A 64 11.53 -24.66 9.08
C ASP A 64 11.29 -23.14 8.97
N ASP A 65 11.75 -22.59 7.85
CA ASP A 65 11.60 -21.17 7.49
C ASP A 65 10.13 -20.76 7.39
N TRP A 66 9.23 -21.66 6.93
CA TRP A 66 7.82 -21.34 6.73
C TRP A 66 7.04 -21.24 8.04
N THR A 67 7.43 -22.04 9.05
CA THR A 67 6.88 -21.93 10.40
C THR A 67 7.22 -20.57 11.01
N VAL A 68 8.45 -20.08 10.87
CA VAL A 68 8.84 -18.72 11.32
C VAL A 68 8.02 -17.64 10.60
N VAL A 69 7.96 -17.70 9.27
CA VAL A 69 7.18 -16.76 8.43
C VAL A 69 5.71 -16.72 8.87
N THR A 70 5.13 -17.89 9.13
CA THR A 70 3.72 -18.01 9.53
C THR A 70 3.50 -17.51 10.95
N ALA A 71 4.44 -17.73 11.88
CA ALA A 71 4.37 -17.20 13.23
C ALA A 71 4.43 -15.66 13.25
N ILE A 72 5.34 -15.04 12.49
CA ILE A 72 5.40 -13.58 12.31
C ILE A 72 4.08 -13.05 11.75
N TYR A 73 3.60 -13.65 10.65
CA TYR A 73 2.34 -13.27 10.03
C TYR A 73 1.14 -13.40 10.98
N HIS A 74 1.08 -14.45 11.78
CA HIS A 74 0.01 -14.61 12.75
C HIS A 74 0.08 -13.56 13.88
N ASP A 75 1.27 -13.11 14.25
CA ASP A 75 1.45 -12.12 15.32
C ASP A 75 1.08 -10.70 14.89
N ILE A 76 1.59 -10.23 13.75
CA ILE A 76 1.45 -8.84 13.29
C ILE A 76 0.67 -8.67 11.98
N GLY A 77 0.44 -9.74 11.22
CA GLY A 77 -0.50 -9.77 10.10
C GLY A 77 -1.95 -10.01 10.53
N GLY A 78 -2.84 -10.31 9.60
CA GLY A 78 -4.27 -10.48 9.89
C GLY A 78 -4.99 -11.45 8.97
N HIS A 79 -6.00 -12.15 9.53
CA HIS A 79 -6.93 -13.00 8.79
C HIS A 79 -8.08 -12.22 8.12
N HIS A 80 -8.29 -10.95 8.49
CA HIS A 80 -9.38 -10.10 8.03
C HIS A 80 -8.84 -8.78 7.49
N TRP A 81 -8.77 -8.64 6.15
CA TRP A 81 -8.58 -7.47 5.27
C TRP A 81 -7.58 -6.34 5.63
N VAL A 82 -7.38 -6.05 6.92
CA VAL A 82 -6.49 -5.06 7.54
C VAL A 82 -5.56 -5.81 8.50
N ASP A 83 -4.27 -5.52 8.50
CA ASP A 83 -3.32 -6.25 9.36
C ASP A 83 -3.30 -5.74 10.81
N LYS A 84 -2.80 -6.55 11.77
CA LYS A 84 -2.73 -6.12 13.18
C LYS A 84 -1.79 -4.93 13.35
N ILE A 85 -0.67 -4.93 12.65
CA ILE A 85 0.28 -3.82 12.64
C ILE A 85 -0.34 -2.54 12.07
N GLU A 86 -1.12 -2.66 11.00
CA GLU A 86 -1.87 -1.56 10.40
C GLU A 86 -2.90 -0.99 11.39
N ARG A 87 -3.75 -1.85 11.96
CA ARG A 87 -4.72 -1.42 13.00
C ARG A 87 -4.06 -0.74 14.19
N ARG A 88 -2.86 -1.20 14.57
CA ARG A 88 -2.08 -0.60 15.66
C ARG A 88 -1.59 0.78 15.24
N ALA A 89 -0.97 0.92 14.07
CA ALA A 89 -0.51 2.20 13.53
C ALA A 89 -1.66 3.23 13.43
N MET A 90 -2.87 2.79 13.06
CA MET A 90 -4.06 3.64 12.99
C MET A 90 -4.54 4.19 14.35
N LYS A 91 -4.10 3.61 15.48
CA LYS A 91 -4.65 3.89 16.82
C LYS A 91 -3.62 4.34 17.84
N ALA A 92 -2.37 3.88 17.72
CA ALA A 92 -1.29 4.09 18.66
C ALA A 92 -0.97 5.58 18.82
N ALA A 93 -0.90 6.08 20.05
CA ALA A 93 -0.71 7.50 20.32
C ALA A 93 0.67 8.00 19.86
N GLU A 94 1.66 7.10 19.87
CA GLU A 94 3.03 7.31 19.39
C GLU A 94 3.14 7.41 17.86
N VAL A 95 2.09 7.03 17.11
CA VAL A 95 2.05 7.15 15.65
C VAL A 95 1.21 8.36 15.27
N GLU A 96 1.89 9.45 14.90
CA GLU A 96 1.24 10.62 14.32
C GLU A 96 0.74 10.33 12.90
N ARG A 97 -0.40 10.93 12.55
CA ARG A 97 -1.17 10.59 11.35
C ARG A 97 -1.74 11.84 10.69
N LEU A 98 -1.67 11.87 9.36
CA LEU A 98 -2.53 12.73 8.55
C LEU A 98 -3.75 11.92 8.14
N GLN A 99 -4.94 12.35 8.54
CA GLN A 99 -6.18 11.65 8.18
C GLN A 99 -7.20 12.65 7.65
N PRO A 100 -7.16 12.97 6.36
CA PRO A 100 -8.17 13.82 5.76
C PRO A 100 -9.52 13.10 5.80
N ASN A 101 -10.59 13.84 6.11
CA ASN A 101 -11.94 13.33 5.91
C ASN A 101 -12.16 13.08 4.41
N ARG A 102 -13.10 12.20 4.05
CA ARG A 102 -13.45 11.94 2.63
C ARG A 102 -13.80 13.20 1.84
N ARG A 103 -14.32 14.23 2.53
CA ARG A 103 -14.69 15.52 1.92
C ARG A 103 -13.50 16.43 1.67
N ASP A 104 -12.34 16.12 2.21
CA ASP A 104 -11.14 16.94 2.10
C ASP A 104 -10.04 16.23 1.30
N SER A 105 -10.18 14.92 1.05
CA SER A 105 -9.19 14.13 0.33
C SER A 105 -9.15 14.36 -1.19
N ILE A 106 -8.18 13.74 -1.87
CA ILE A 106 -8.07 13.66 -3.34
C ILE A 106 -9.26 12.94 -4.00
N TYR A 107 -10.10 12.27 -3.21
CA TYR A 107 -11.28 11.57 -3.71
C TYR A 107 -12.59 12.37 -3.53
N ARG A 108 -12.50 13.62 -3.05
CA ARG A 108 -13.66 14.49 -2.89
C ARG A 108 -14.30 14.82 -4.23
N GLY A 109 -15.63 14.74 -4.28
CA GLY A 109 -16.44 15.38 -5.33
C GLY A 109 -16.55 14.58 -6.62
N HIS A 110 -15.87 13.43 -6.70
CA HIS A 110 -15.99 12.56 -7.86
C HIS A 110 -17.40 11.99 -7.99
N PRO A 111 -17.94 11.92 -9.22
CA PRO A 111 -19.23 11.30 -9.44
C PRO A 111 -19.22 9.84 -8.99
N LEU A 112 -20.31 9.38 -8.34
CA LEU A 112 -20.42 7.99 -7.87
C LEU A 112 -20.23 6.96 -9.00
N TRP A 113 -20.56 7.32 -10.24
CA TRP A 113 -20.35 6.48 -11.42
C TRP A 113 -18.89 6.42 -11.87
N ALA A 114 -18.07 7.43 -11.54
CA ALA A 114 -16.66 7.53 -11.90
C ALA A 114 -15.76 6.85 -10.85
N THR A 115 -15.99 7.11 -9.55
CA THR A 115 -15.27 6.41 -8.46
C THR A 115 -15.80 5.00 -8.18
N ARG A 116 -16.97 4.66 -8.72
CA ARG A 116 -17.70 3.42 -8.43
C ARG A 116 -17.64 3.09 -6.92
N VAL A 117 -17.09 1.94 -6.51
CA VAL A 117 -17.02 1.51 -5.10
C VAL A 117 -15.97 2.29 -4.27
N ALA A 118 -15.05 3.07 -4.87
CA ALA A 118 -14.17 3.97 -4.11
C ALA A 118 -14.96 5.05 -3.33
N ALA A 119 -16.18 5.40 -3.76
CA ALA A 119 -17.07 6.26 -2.99
C ALA A 119 -17.60 5.63 -1.69
N LEU A 120 -17.51 4.29 -1.57
CA LEU A 120 -17.95 3.50 -0.42
C LEU A 120 -16.82 3.26 0.60
N PHE A 121 -15.56 3.47 0.21
CA PHE A 121 -14.39 3.20 1.04
C PHE A 121 -13.88 4.47 1.73
N GLY A 122 -13.42 4.33 2.97
CA GLY A 122 -12.81 5.44 3.71
C GLY A 122 -11.40 5.75 3.21
N THR A 123 -10.84 6.89 3.62
CA THR A 123 -9.42 7.20 3.45
C THR A 123 -8.60 6.63 4.59
N GLY A 124 -7.57 5.85 4.26
CA GLY A 124 -6.62 5.35 5.25
C GLY A 124 -5.72 6.49 5.74
N PRO A 125 -5.29 6.50 7.01
CA PRO A 125 -4.38 7.53 7.48
C PRO A 125 -3.01 7.41 6.80
N THR A 126 -2.42 8.56 6.50
CA THR A 126 -1.02 8.69 6.10
C THR A 126 -0.16 8.78 7.35
N ILE A 127 0.91 7.99 7.39
CA ILE A 127 1.94 7.99 8.44
C ILE A 127 3.29 8.31 7.82
N LYS A 128 4.26 8.72 8.65
CA LYS A 128 5.64 8.94 8.19
C LYS A 128 6.53 7.78 8.61
N VAL A 129 7.23 7.17 7.65
CA VAL A 129 8.16 6.05 7.88
C VAL A 129 9.37 6.25 6.98
N ASN A 130 10.57 6.18 7.55
CA ASN A 130 11.84 6.40 6.89
C ASN A 130 11.88 7.73 6.09
N GLY A 131 11.34 8.80 6.69
CA GLY A 131 11.21 10.10 6.04
C GLY A 131 10.04 10.21 5.05
N GLN A 132 9.44 9.10 4.62
CA GLN A 132 8.42 9.05 3.57
C GLN A 132 7.01 9.06 4.14
N LEU A 133 6.10 9.77 3.45
CA LEU A 133 4.67 9.71 3.77
C LEU A 133 4.06 8.51 3.04
N ILE A 134 3.51 7.56 3.78
CA ILE A 134 2.94 6.34 3.23
C ILE A 134 1.53 6.13 3.75
N GLY A 135 0.71 5.42 2.97
CA GLY A 135 -0.57 4.91 3.44
C GLY A 135 -0.39 3.83 4.51
N SER A 136 -1.17 3.86 5.59
CA SER A 136 -1.06 2.82 6.64
C SER A 136 -1.41 1.42 6.14
N ASP A 137 -2.27 1.33 5.12
CA ASP A 137 -2.65 0.10 4.40
C ASP A 137 -1.42 -0.59 3.77
N LYS A 138 -0.40 0.17 3.38
CA LYS A 138 0.84 -0.36 2.79
C LYS A 138 1.58 -1.31 3.76
N LEU A 139 1.40 -1.13 5.08
CA LEU A 139 1.92 -2.07 6.08
C LEU A 139 1.28 -3.47 5.94
N GLY A 140 -0.01 -3.51 5.62
CA GLY A 140 -0.74 -4.74 5.35
C GLY A 140 -0.34 -5.37 4.00
N HIS A 141 -0.13 -4.54 2.98
CA HIS A 141 0.43 -5.00 1.70
C HIS A 141 1.80 -5.67 1.88
N PHE A 142 2.69 -5.02 2.63
CA PHE A 142 4.00 -5.55 2.97
C PHE A 142 3.93 -6.92 3.67
N LEU A 143 3.14 -7.07 4.74
CA LEU A 143 3.08 -8.35 5.43
C LEU A 143 2.22 -9.39 4.69
N SER A 144 0.94 -9.10 4.46
CA SER A 144 0.00 -10.09 3.92
C SER A 144 0.25 -10.42 2.45
N GLN A 145 0.36 -9.42 1.60
CA GLN A 145 0.53 -9.66 0.16
C GLN A 145 1.98 -10.04 -0.15
N GLY A 146 2.95 -9.45 0.56
CA GLY A 146 4.35 -9.87 0.51
C GLY A 146 4.55 -11.33 0.87
N ARG A 147 3.82 -11.86 1.87
CA ARG A 147 3.84 -13.30 2.18
C ARG A 147 3.29 -14.16 1.06
N LYS A 148 2.20 -13.73 0.41
CA LYS A 148 1.64 -14.45 -0.75
C LYS A 148 2.62 -14.43 -1.92
N PHE A 149 3.31 -13.31 -2.15
CA PHE A 149 4.37 -13.20 -3.14
C PHE A 149 5.51 -14.17 -2.79
N TYR A 150 6.02 -14.14 -1.57
CA TYR A 150 7.07 -15.07 -1.11
C TYR A 150 6.68 -16.54 -1.30
N ARG A 151 5.44 -16.91 -0.98
CA ARG A 151 4.93 -18.27 -1.25
C ARG A 151 4.93 -18.63 -2.74
N ARG A 152 4.63 -17.68 -3.63
CA ARG A 152 4.73 -17.89 -5.09
C ARG A 152 6.17 -18.03 -5.53
N TYR A 153 7.08 -17.22 -4.98
CA TYR A 153 8.51 -17.35 -5.22
C TYR A 153 9.02 -18.74 -4.81
N LEU A 154 8.70 -19.22 -3.61
CA LEU A 154 9.07 -20.58 -3.18
C LEU A 154 8.53 -21.68 -4.12
N LYS A 155 7.36 -21.46 -4.74
CA LYS A 155 6.78 -22.38 -5.72
C LYS A 155 7.46 -22.31 -7.09
N TYR A 156 7.82 -21.12 -7.56
CA TYR A 156 8.33 -20.91 -8.92
C TYR A 156 9.85 -20.88 -9.02
N SER A 157 10.55 -20.60 -7.91
CA SER A 157 11.99 -20.32 -7.86
C SER A 157 12.43 -19.24 -8.88
N ASP A 158 11.52 -18.31 -9.18
CA ASP A 158 11.70 -17.26 -10.18
C ASP A 158 10.97 -16.00 -9.69
N GLU A 159 11.74 -14.97 -9.38
CA GLU A 159 11.24 -13.68 -8.88
C GLU A 159 10.41 -12.95 -9.94
N SER A 160 10.85 -12.96 -11.20
CA SER A 160 10.14 -12.29 -12.29
C SER A 160 8.78 -12.92 -12.54
N LYS A 161 8.72 -14.26 -12.51
CA LYS A 161 7.46 -15.00 -12.62
C LYS A 161 6.54 -14.80 -11.42
N ALA A 162 7.10 -14.72 -10.20
CA ALA A 162 6.33 -14.41 -9.00
C ALA A 162 5.80 -12.96 -9.01
N ALA A 163 6.58 -12.01 -9.53
CA ALA A 163 6.20 -10.63 -9.75
C ALA A 163 5.07 -10.50 -10.77
N GLU A 164 5.22 -11.13 -11.94
CA GLU A 164 4.20 -11.14 -12.99
C GLU A 164 2.87 -11.71 -12.50
N HIS A 165 2.89 -12.83 -11.78
CA HIS A 165 1.68 -13.41 -11.21
C HIS A 165 1.05 -12.49 -10.15
N SER A 166 1.87 -11.83 -9.33
CA SER A 166 1.37 -10.89 -8.31
C SER A 166 0.75 -9.65 -8.96
N ALA A 167 1.38 -9.08 -9.98
CA ALA A 167 0.84 -7.99 -10.79
C ALA A 167 -0.43 -8.39 -11.56
N TYR A 168 -0.51 -9.63 -12.06
CA TYR A 168 -1.73 -10.16 -12.67
C TYR A 168 -2.87 -10.27 -11.64
N THR A 169 -2.57 -10.74 -10.42
CA THR A 169 -3.56 -10.81 -9.35
C THR A 169 -4.06 -9.41 -8.98
N GLU A 170 -3.16 -8.44 -8.88
CA GLU A 170 -3.51 -7.04 -8.63
C GLU A 170 -4.36 -6.46 -9.76
N ARG A 171 -3.99 -6.71 -11.02
CA ARG A 171 -4.79 -6.29 -12.18
C ARG A 171 -6.15 -6.97 -12.23
N ALA A 172 -6.23 -8.24 -11.86
CA ALA A 172 -7.49 -8.96 -11.79
C ALA A 172 -8.36 -8.42 -10.65
N LEU A 173 -7.75 -8.09 -9.50
CA LEU A 173 -8.42 -7.41 -8.40
C LEU A 173 -8.86 -6.01 -8.83
N PHE A 174 -8.05 -5.19 -9.47
CA PHE A 174 -8.43 -3.91 -10.09
C PHE A 174 -9.51 -4.06 -11.16
N GLY A 175 -9.47 -5.13 -11.96
CA GLY A 175 -10.47 -5.40 -13.00
C GLY A 175 -11.80 -5.91 -12.42
N GLN A 176 -11.76 -6.58 -11.27
CA GLN A 176 -12.92 -7.08 -10.53
C GLN A 176 -13.43 -6.07 -9.48
N MET A 177 -12.57 -5.21 -8.96
CA MET A 177 -12.85 -4.10 -8.04
C MET A 177 -13.06 -2.85 -8.86
N THR A 178 -14.29 -2.40 -8.87
CA THR A 178 -14.78 -1.28 -9.67
C THR A 178 -14.07 0.08 -9.46
N THR A 179 -13.09 0.24 -8.56
CA THR A 179 -12.59 1.54 -8.05
C THR A 179 -11.94 2.45 -9.10
N GLY A 180 -11.39 1.89 -10.19
CA GLY A 180 -10.73 2.67 -11.24
C GLY A 180 -9.33 3.19 -10.86
N VAL A 181 -8.78 2.78 -9.71
CA VAL A 181 -7.42 3.13 -9.22
C VAL A 181 -6.49 1.90 -9.19
N TYR A 182 -5.36 1.95 -9.91
CA TYR A 182 -4.29 0.96 -9.87
C TYR A 182 -3.12 1.54 -9.06
N SER A 183 -2.89 1.04 -7.84
CA SER A 183 -1.86 1.59 -6.96
C SER A 183 -0.47 1.05 -7.27
N ASN A 184 0.43 1.93 -7.68
CA ASN A 184 1.84 1.58 -7.87
C ASN A 184 2.52 1.31 -6.51
N ALA A 185 2.14 2.06 -5.47
CA ALA A 185 2.68 1.91 -4.12
C ALA A 185 2.27 0.57 -3.47
N ASP A 186 1.07 0.04 -3.77
CA ASP A 186 0.65 -1.29 -3.30
C ASP A 186 1.57 -2.39 -3.85
N LEU A 187 1.93 -2.33 -5.13
CA LEU A 187 2.83 -3.30 -5.74
C LEU A 187 4.23 -3.22 -5.17
N VAL A 188 4.72 -2.01 -4.92
CA VAL A 188 6.01 -1.77 -4.26
C VAL A 188 5.99 -2.35 -2.86
N ALA A 189 4.97 -2.06 -2.05
CA ALA A 189 4.82 -2.61 -0.70
C ALA A 189 4.75 -4.15 -0.71
N ASN A 190 3.98 -4.74 -1.64
CA ASN A 190 3.92 -6.20 -1.82
C ASN A 190 5.29 -6.80 -2.11
N TYR A 191 6.06 -6.19 -3.01
CA TYR A 191 7.39 -6.66 -3.40
C TYR A 191 8.41 -6.51 -2.27
N GLU A 192 8.38 -5.39 -1.57
CA GLU A 192 9.24 -5.16 -0.42
C GLU A 192 8.92 -6.11 0.73
N GLY A 193 7.65 -6.47 0.91
CA GLY A 193 7.24 -7.53 1.80
C GLY A 193 7.81 -8.89 1.44
N TYR A 194 7.81 -9.23 0.15
CA TYR A 194 8.50 -10.42 -0.36
C TYR A 194 9.99 -10.41 -0.02
N ARG A 195 10.67 -9.28 -0.24
CA ARG A 195 12.08 -9.11 0.11
C ARG A 195 12.32 -9.22 1.60
N PHE A 196 11.44 -8.70 2.43
CA PHE A 196 11.50 -8.90 3.87
C PHE A 196 11.52 -10.39 4.23
N TYR A 197 10.58 -11.18 3.69
CA TYR A 197 10.54 -12.62 3.98
C TYR A 197 11.76 -13.39 3.48
N ARG A 198 12.38 -12.97 2.37
CA ARG A 198 13.70 -13.52 1.95
C ARG A 198 14.81 -13.08 2.90
N SER A 199 14.84 -11.81 3.26
CA SER A 199 15.86 -11.23 4.15
C SER A 199 15.85 -11.85 5.55
N LEU A 200 14.79 -12.56 5.94
CA LEU A 200 14.79 -13.37 7.15
C LEU A 200 15.88 -14.45 7.12
N PHE A 201 16.16 -15.04 5.95
CA PHE A 201 16.95 -16.27 5.83
C PHE A 201 18.09 -16.19 4.82
N GLU A 202 18.12 -15.16 3.98
CA GLU A 202 19.07 -14.97 2.90
C GLU A 202 19.89 -13.69 3.13
N ASP A 203 21.21 -13.81 3.00
CA ASP A 203 22.14 -12.68 2.99
C ASP A 203 21.94 -11.83 1.73
N ASP A 204 22.34 -10.56 1.80
CA ASP A 204 22.44 -9.63 0.68
C ASP A 204 21.11 -9.31 -0.04
N ILE A 205 19.97 -9.78 0.49
CA ILE A 205 18.65 -9.31 0.04
C ILE A 205 18.52 -7.82 0.24
N VAL A 206 19.06 -7.29 1.34
CA VAL A 206 19.38 -5.88 1.47
C VAL A 206 20.88 -5.77 1.22
N PRO A 207 21.34 -5.03 0.19
CA PRO A 207 22.74 -5.01 -0.20
C PRO A 207 23.68 -4.72 0.98
N GLY A 208 24.68 -5.58 1.17
CA GLY A 208 25.69 -5.49 2.22
C GLY A 208 25.21 -5.92 3.62
N LYS A 209 23.99 -6.44 3.77
CA LYS A 209 23.47 -6.92 5.06
C LYS A 209 23.33 -8.45 5.08
N PRO A 210 23.63 -9.10 6.22
CA PRO A 210 23.33 -10.52 6.38
C PRO A 210 21.82 -10.77 6.45
N ALA A 211 21.41 -12.04 6.52
CA ALA A 211 20.07 -12.44 6.92
C ALA A 211 19.73 -11.90 8.32
N ILE A 212 18.45 -11.65 8.58
CA ILE A 212 17.96 -11.25 9.91
C ILE A 212 18.13 -12.40 10.90
N LEU A 213 17.90 -13.64 10.46
CA LEU A 213 18.01 -14.85 11.28
C LEU A 213 19.11 -15.76 10.78
N ALA A 214 19.87 -16.33 11.71
CA ALA A 214 20.79 -17.43 11.46
C ALA A 214 20.28 -18.72 12.13
N TRP A 215 20.55 -19.86 11.50
CA TRP A 215 20.30 -21.17 12.10
C TRP A 215 21.59 -21.69 12.75
N THR A 216 21.63 -21.77 14.08
CA THR A 216 22.80 -22.17 14.86
C THR A 216 22.38 -23.04 16.02
N ASP A 217 23.08 -24.15 16.28
CA ASP A 217 22.77 -25.08 17.39
C ASP A 217 21.30 -25.53 17.44
N ASP A 218 20.75 -25.92 16.29
CA ASP A 218 19.35 -26.37 16.14
C ASP A 218 18.30 -25.36 16.62
N ARG A 219 18.62 -24.06 16.53
CA ARG A 219 17.71 -22.96 16.83
C ARG A 219 17.95 -21.76 15.92
N TRP A 220 16.91 -20.94 15.77
CA TRP A 220 17.04 -19.61 15.17
C TRP A 220 17.62 -18.61 16.16
N VAL A 221 18.55 -17.78 15.69
CA VAL A 221 19.08 -16.62 16.42
C VAL A 221 18.95 -15.36 15.56
N ILE A 222 18.69 -14.22 16.19
CA ILE A 222 18.67 -12.93 15.49
C ILE A 222 20.12 -12.50 15.24
N GLN A 223 20.52 -12.44 13.97
CA GLN A 223 21.85 -11.99 13.55
C GLN A 223 21.92 -10.47 13.39
N ARG A 224 20.82 -9.85 12.97
CA ARG A 224 20.67 -8.39 12.92
C ARG A 224 19.22 -7.97 13.15
N PRO A 225 18.95 -6.75 13.60
CA PRO A 225 17.59 -6.24 13.67
C PRO A 225 17.00 -6.03 12.26
N PHE A 226 15.69 -6.19 12.17
CA PHE A 226 14.89 -5.66 11.08
C PHE A 226 14.77 -4.14 11.20
N THR A 227 14.70 -3.43 10.07
CA THR A 227 14.25 -2.03 10.04
C THR A 227 13.40 -1.77 8.79
N TRP A 228 12.30 -1.03 8.97
CA TRP A 228 11.47 -0.55 7.86
C TRP A 228 12.24 0.35 6.91
N ALA A 229 13.32 0.99 7.36
CA ALA A 229 14.20 1.81 6.53
C ALA A 229 14.88 1.03 5.39
N ASP A 230 14.95 -0.31 5.48
CA ASP A 230 15.48 -1.16 4.40
C ASP A 230 14.52 -1.30 3.21
N HIS A 231 13.24 -0.97 3.45
CA HIS A 231 12.12 -1.30 2.57
C HIS A 231 11.35 -0.06 2.12
N VAL A 232 11.09 0.89 3.03
CA VAL A 232 10.33 2.10 2.75
C VAL A 232 11.20 3.12 2.04
N ASN A 233 10.72 3.59 0.90
CA ASN A 233 11.35 4.60 0.04
C ASN A 233 10.26 5.40 -0.68
N GLU A 234 10.65 6.37 -1.49
CA GLU A 234 9.78 7.34 -2.17
C GLU A 234 8.69 6.67 -3.02
N TYR A 235 8.90 5.43 -3.49
CA TYR A 235 7.91 4.69 -4.27
C TYR A 235 6.73 4.15 -3.44
N TRP A 236 6.77 4.29 -2.12
CA TRP A 236 5.64 4.00 -1.23
C TRP A 236 4.68 5.18 -1.06
N ASP A 237 5.09 6.38 -1.45
CA ASP A 237 4.32 7.62 -1.34
C ASP A 237 3.50 7.84 -2.61
N GLU A 238 2.17 7.77 -2.54
CA GLU A 238 1.29 7.90 -3.73
C GLU A 238 1.24 9.33 -4.27
N ALA A 239 1.82 10.32 -3.59
CA ALA A 239 2.05 11.67 -4.13
C ALA A 239 3.36 11.78 -4.94
N LEU A 240 4.26 10.81 -4.82
CA LEU A 240 5.49 10.71 -5.63
C LEU A 240 5.35 9.63 -6.72
N ASN A 241 4.83 8.45 -6.34
CA ASN A 241 4.58 7.30 -7.20
C ASN A 241 3.09 7.19 -7.53
N ILE A 242 2.61 8.14 -8.34
CA ILE A 242 1.20 8.38 -8.62
C ILE A 242 0.49 7.10 -9.10
N ASN A 243 -0.72 6.88 -8.59
CA ASN A 243 -1.57 5.77 -9.03
C ASN A 243 -2.00 5.95 -10.49
N HIS A 244 -2.24 4.85 -11.19
CA HIS A 244 -2.84 4.89 -12.52
C HIS A 244 -4.37 4.88 -12.40
N PHE A 245 -5.01 5.85 -13.05
CA PHE A 245 -6.46 5.97 -13.09
C PHE A 245 -7.01 5.50 -14.43
N ASP A 246 -8.15 4.81 -14.42
CA ASP A 246 -8.83 4.46 -15.66
C ASP A 246 -9.34 5.70 -16.41
N SER A 247 -9.78 5.54 -17.65
CA SER A 247 -10.18 6.66 -18.51
C SER A 247 -11.38 7.46 -17.96
N LEU A 248 -12.19 6.89 -17.07
CA LEU A 248 -13.32 7.59 -16.45
C LEU A 248 -12.87 8.44 -15.27
N LEU A 249 -11.94 7.93 -14.47
CA LEU A 249 -11.45 8.60 -13.26
C LEU A 249 -10.32 9.60 -13.55
N TYR A 250 -9.52 9.35 -14.59
CA TYR A 250 -8.37 10.17 -14.98
C TYR A 250 -8.65 11.69 -15.05
N PRO A 251 -9.66 12.20 -15.80
CA PRO A 251 -9.85 13.65 -15.93
C PRO A 251 -10.16 14.30 -14.57
N HIS A 252 -10.94 13.63 -13.73
CA HIS A 252 -11.29 14.14 -12.41
C HIS A 252 -10.12 14.10 -11.44
N MET A 253 -9.31 13.05 -11.48
CA MET A 253 -8.09 12.98 -10.66
C MET A 253 -7.09 14.03 -11.10
N LYS A 254 -6.89 14.23 -12.40
CA LYS A 254 -6.00 15.28 -12.91
C LYS A 254 -6.42 16.68 -12.40
N GLU A 255 -7.69 17.05 -12.58
CA GLU A 255 -8.22 18.32 -12.07
C GLU A 255 -8.01 18.46 -10.55
N ARG A 256 -8.21 17.36 -9.81
CA ARG A 256 -8.01 17.36 -8.36
C ARG A 256 -6.55 17.49 -7.96
N LEU A 257 -5.62 16.86 -8.67
CA LEU A 257 -4.18 16.97 -8.43
C LEU A 257 -3.67 18.38 -8.71
N GLU A 258 -4.17 19.05 -9.77
CA GLU A 258 -3.87 20.45 -10.08
C GLU A 258 -4.26 21.41 -8.94
N ALA A 259 -5.26 21.07 -8.12
CA ALA A 259 -5.63 21.84 -6.94
C ALA A 259 -4.55 21.88 -5.84
N PHE A 260 -3.55 20.98 -5.88
CA PHE A 260 -2.41 20.96 -4.96
C PHE A 260 -1.19 21.75 -5.49
N CYS A 261 -1.31 22.43 -6.64
CA CYS A 261 -0.23 23.28 -7.13
C CYS A 261 0.22 24.38 -6.16
N PRO A 262 -0.65 25.03 -5.37
CA PRO A 262 -0.19 25.96 -4.33
C PRO A 262 0.77 25.30 -3.33
N ASP A 263 0.43 24.10 -2.83
CA ASP A 263 1.27 23.34 -1.89
C ASP A 263 2.61 22.93 -2.52
N TYR A 264 2.60 22.55 -3.80
CA TYR A 264 3.81 22.27 -4.57
C TYR A 264 4.69 23.51 -4.72
N LEU A 265 4.12 24.67 -5.04
CA LEU A 265 4.87 25.91 -5.22
C LEU A 265 5.44 26.42 -3.89
N GLU A 266 4.78 26.15 -2.76
CA GLU A 266 5.28 26.47 -1.43
C GLU A 266 6.48 25.59 -1.03
N ALA A 267 6.43 24.29 -1.31
CA ALA A 267 7.46 23.34 -0.89
C ALA A 267 7.75 22.26 -1.96
N PRO A 268 8.39 22.62 -3.10
CA PRO A 268 8.59 21.69 -4.22
C PRO A 268 9.47 20.50 -3.83
N ALA A 269 10.46 20.71 -2.95
CA ALA A 269 11.34 19.66 -2.43
C ALA A 269 10.59 18.53 -1.70
N ARG A 270 9.35 18.74 -1.24
CA ARG A 270 8.51 17.67 -0.66
C ARG A 270 7.93 16.74 -1.71
N TYR A 271 8.07 17.03 -3.01
CA TYR A 271 7.50 16.27 -4.13
C TYR A 271 8.58 15.68 -5.04
N GLU A 272 9.82 15.60 -4.56
CA GLU A 272 10.97 15.11 -5.32
C GLU A 272 11.29 13.65 -4.99
N ILE A 273 11.89 12.96 -5.96
CA ILE A 273 12.43 11.61 -5.81
C ILE A 273 13.94 11.72 -6.03
N GLU A 274 14.75 11.43 -5.02
CA GLU A 274 16.19 11.71 -5.08
C GLU A 274 16.93 10.76 -6.03
N ASN A 275 16.58 9.46 -6.03
CA ASN A 275 17.29 8.44 -6.80
C ASN A 275 16.34 7.56 -7.61
N GLU A 276 15.58 8.20 -8.52
CA GLU A 276 14.52 7.52 -9.26
C GLU A 276 15.05 6.38 -10.15
N ASP A 277 16.22 6.53 -10.77
CA ASP A 277 16.79 5.48 -11.64
C ASP A 277 17.07 4.18 -10.88
N SER A 278 17.58 4.28 -9.65
CA SER A 278 17.79 3.13 -8.78
C SER A 278 16.46 2.46 -8.40
N LEU A 279 15.42 3.25 -8.10
CA LEU A 279 14.09 2.74 -7.79
C LEU A 279 13.44 2.07 -9.00
N LYS A 280 13.54 2.68 -10.20
CA LYS A 280 13.09 2.07 -11.46
C LYS A 280 13.79 0.74 -11.73
N ALA A 281 15.10 0.66 -11.50
CA ALA A 281 15.86 -0.58 -11.64
C ALA A 281 15.39 -1.65 -10.63
N ARG A 282 15.21 -1.29 -9.35
CA ARG A 282 14.73 -2.17 -8.27
C ARG A 282 13.35 -2.76 -8.59
N TYR A 283 12.45 -1.98 -9.18
CA TYR A 283 11.05 -2.36 -9.39
C TYR A 283 10.69 -2.72 -10.84
N ARG A 284 11.68 -2.88 -11.72
CA ARG A 284 11.47 -3.09 -13.17
C ARG A 284 10.55 -4.26 -13.53
N HIS A 285 10.41 -5.25 -12.65
CA HIS A 285 9.59 -6.45 -12.87
C HIS A 285 8.15 -6.33 -12.35
N LEU A 286 7.81 -5.25 -11.64
CA LEU A 286 6.49 -5.08 -11.02
C LEU A 286 5.39 -4.60 -11.99
N GLN A 287 5.74 -4.31 -13.24
CA GLN A 287 4.81 -3.78 -14.25
C GLN A 287 4.10 -2.51 -13.77
N LEU A 288 4.82 -1.64 -13.03
CA LEU A 288 4.34 -0.34 -12.60
C LEU A 288 3.85 0.46 -13.82
N ARG A 289 2.80 1.26 -13.62
CA ARG A 289 2.27 2.14 -14.65
C ARG A 289 2.98 3.48 -14.58
N ASP A 290 3.59 3.89 -15.68
CA ASP A 290 4.12 5.24 -15.81
C ASP A 290 2.96 6.23 -15.86
N THR A 291 2.89 7.05 -14.81
CA THR A 291 1.91 8.11 -14.55
C THR A 291 2.64 9.40 -14.20
N SER A 292 3.90 9.51 -14.62
CA SER A 292 4.77 10.64 -14.29
C SER A 292 4.16 11.97 -14.75
N GLU A 293 3.33 11.99 -15.79
CA GLU A 293 2.62 13.18 -16.26
C GLU A 293 1.65 13.77 -15.23
N LEU A 294 1.21 12.99 -14.25
CA LEU A 294 0.33 13.42 -13.16
C LEU A 294 1.08 13.91 -11.91
N ARG A 295 2.41 13.85 -11.89
CA ARG A 295 3.19 14.42 -10.78
C ARG A 295 3.08 15.95 -10.75
N LEU A 296 3.08 16.53 -9.56
CA LEU A 296 2.88 17.98 -9.41
C LEU A 296 3.98 18.81 -10.08
N ASN A 297 5.21 18.33 -10.15
CA ASN A 297 6.29 19.00 -10.88
C ASN A 297 6.02 19.08 -12.40
N ASN A 298 5.20 18.18 -12.96
CA ASN A 298 4.78 18.19 -14.35
C ASN A 298 3.44 18.91 -14.56
N LEU A 299 2.51 18.83 -13.59
CA LEU A 299 1.21 19.51 -13.68
C LEU A 299 1.32 21.02 -13.44
N CYS A 300 2.12 21.44 -12.46
CA CYS A 300 2.15 22.80 -11.93
C CYS A 300 3.13 23.73 -12.66
N VAL A 301 3.40 23.45 -13.94
CA VAL A 301 4.21 24.35 -14.79
C VAL A 301 3.40 25.61 -15.17
N PRO A 302 4.04 26.80 -15.26
CA PRO A 302 3.35 28.08 -15.48
C PRO A 302 2.41 28.13 -16.70
N ASP A 303 2.75 27.40 -17.77
CA ASP A 303 1.94 27.35 -19.00
C ASP A 303 0.61 26.58 -18.84
N ASN A 304 0.50 25.69 -17.85
CA ASN A 304 -0.74 24.96 -17.55
C ASN A 304 -1.67 25.75 -16.61
N LEU A 305 -1.12 26.63 -15.77
CA LEU A 305 -1.88 27.42 -14.79
C LEU A 305 -2.63 28.62 -15.39
N THR A 306 -2.41 28.92 -16.68
CA THR A 306 -3.06 30.04 -17.39
C THR A 306 -4.25 29.63 -18.26
N ARG A 307 -4.61 28.33 -18.31
CA ARG A 307 -5.80 27.89 -19.04
C ARG A 307 -7.06 28.24 -18.22
N PRO A 308 -7.97 29.08 -18.75
CA PRO A 308 -9.24 29.32 -18.08
C PRO A 308 -10.00 27.99 -18.01
N VAL A 309 -10.50 27.65 -16.82
CA VAL A 309 -11.55 26.65 -16.66
C VAL A 309 -12.66 27.04 -17.64
N SER A 310 -12.82 26.27 -18.70
CA SER A 310 -13.81 26.56 -19.73
C SER A 310 -15.18 26.53 -19.07
N GLY A 311 -15.76 27.72 -18.95
CA GLY A 311 -17.02 27.95 -18.28
C GLY A 311 -18.12 27.06 -18.85
N THR A 312 -18.96 26.60 -17.93
CA THR A 312 -20.30 26.06 -18.16
C THR A 312 -20.92 26.57 -19.45
N ALA A 313 -21.18 25.64 -20.38
CA ALA A 313 -22.03 25.90 -21.53
C ALA A 313 -23.41 26.31 -21.03
N VAL A 314 -23.70 27.62 -21.12
CA VAL A 314 -25.06 28.14 -21.07
C VAL A 314 -25.71 27.74 -22.39
N HIS A 315 -26.64 26.78 -22.34
CA HIS A 315 -27.53 26.53 -23.46
C HIS A 315 -28.50 27.71 -23.63
N PRO A 316 -28.63 28.30 -24.84
CA PRO A 316 -29.67 29.27 -25.12
C PRO A 316 -30.97 28.58 -25.55
N ASN A 317 -32.06 29.16 -25.04
CA ASN A 317 -33.49 29.00 -25.34
C ASN A 317 -34.23 27.79 -24.74
#